data_AF-A0A962PE87-F1
#
_entry.id   AF-A0A962PE87-F1
#
_cell.length_a   1.000
_cell.length_b   1.000
_cell.length_c   1.000
_cell.angle_alpha   90.00
_cell.angle_beta   90.00
_cell.angle_gamma   90.00
#
_symmetry.space_group_name_H-M   'P 1'
#
loop_
_entity.id
_entity.type
_entity.pdbx_description
1 polymer ?
#
loop_
_entity_poly.entity_id
_entity_poly.type
_entity_poly.pdbx_seq_one_letter_code
_entity_poly.pdbx_strand_id
1 'polypeptide(L)'
;MSQPTAGEPRLLHDVIARRARQQPHRVALWWRGAGITYAALQQRIQALAGRLAARGEPGERVAVLAWNRPEFIELIYAAAASGRILVPLNTRLAPPEWHYQLQRAGVSTLIGEPELLGALRRHTRLPGALEIIELGAHYGRWLTQQPPAPLPRGNSDDPVWILFTSGSTGRPKGAVLTHASILAGLRSAALGRPVLADDRYFYPFPLFHIAAHNVLLQHLFGAAVVLAERFDAAQTLRACRELGITTLSLAPTMLAMLLDCADFSSADLHTVRTIGYGASAMPQTLLLRLLRETSVNLCQGYGMTELSGSIAFLTPDDHALAVSGQPHLLQSVGRPLPGVDVRLVDDAGAACASGAA
;
A
#
# COMPACT_ATOMS: atom_id res chain seq x y z
N MET A 1 21.28 -2.93 -16.30
CA MET A 1 19.87 -3.35 -16.17
C MET A 1 19.69 -4.63 -16.96
N SER A 2 19.56 -5.77 -16.30
CA SER A 2 19.25 -7.03 -16.98
C SER A 2 17.85 -6.95 -17.56
N GLN A 3 17.65 -7.39 -18.80
CA GLN A 3 16.32 -7.45 -19.40
C GLN A 3 15.37 -8.24 -18.49
N PRO A 4 14.11 -7.80 -18.31
CA PRO A 4 13.14 -8.57 -17.53
C PRO A 4 13.00 -9.96 -18.16
N THR A 5 13.13 -10.99 -17.32
CA THR A 5 12.94 -12.37 -17.76
C THR A 5 11.51 -12.56 -18.27
N ALA A 6 11.33 -13.43 -19.26
CA ALA A 6 10.02 -13.69 -19.83
C ALA A 6 9.02 -14.10 -18.72
N GLY A 7 7.99 -13.27 -18.50
CA GLY A 7 6.92 -13.53 -17.53
C GLY A 7 6.89 -12.64 -16.28
N GLU A 8 7.83 -11.71 -16.12
CA GLU A 8 7.72 -10.69 -15.06
C GLU A 8 6.69 -9.60 -15.38
N PRO A 9 5.90 -9.14 -14.39
CA PRO A 9 5.01 -7.98 -14.55
C PRO A 9 5.77 -6.74 -15.05
N ARG A 10 5.25 -6.10 -16.11
CA ARG A 10 5.73 -4.81 -16.62
C ARG A 10 4.74 -3.68 -16.34
N LEU A 11 3.46 -4.02 -16.23
CA LEU A 11 2.40 -3.14 -15.80
C LEU A 11 1.85 -3.61 -14.46
N LEU A 12 1.30 -2.66 -13.69
CA LEU A 12 0.83 -2.90 -12.33
C LEU A 12 -0.27 -3.98 -12.30
N HIS A 13 -1.18 -3.95 -13.27
CA HIS A 13 -2.26 -4.92 -13.38
C HIS A 13 -1.79 -6.32 -13.84
N ASP A 14 -0.59 -6.45 -14.41
CA ASP A 14 0.00 -7.75 -14.74
C ASP A 14 0.25 -8.60 -13.49
N VAL A 15 0.45 -7.95 -12.33
CA VAL A 15 0.66 -8.62 -11.03
C VAL A 15 -0.49 -9.58 -10.75
N ILE A 16 -1.73 -9.09 -10.79
CA ILE A 16 -2.91 -9.92 -10.53
C ILE A 16 -3.21 -10.83 -11.72
N ALA A 17 -3.11 -10.33 -12.95
CA ALA A 17 -3.39 -11.14 -14.14
C ALA A 17 -2.49 -12.39 -14.22
N ARG A 18 -1.21 -12.26 -13.84
CA ARG A 18 -0.27 -13.37 -13.78
C ARG A 18 -0.64 -14.37 -12.69
N ARG A 19 -0.95 -13.91 -11.48
CA ARG A 19 -1.35 -14.81 -10.37
C ARG A 19 -2.70 -15.48 -10.60
N ALA A 20 -3.65 -14.80 -11.24
CA ALA A 20 -4.90 -15.41 -11.65
C ALA A 20 -4.72 -16.55 -12.65
N ARG A 21 -3.72 -16.47 -13.56
CA ARG A 21 -3.38 -17.58 -14.47
C ARG A 21 -2.64 -18.72 -13.79
N GLN A 22 -1.69 -18.40 -12.91
CA GLN A 22 -0.82 -19.40 -12.28
C GLN A 22 -1.46 -20.10 -11.07
N GLN A 23 -2.27 -19.37 -10.31
CA GLN A 23 -2.80 -19.77 -9.00
C GLN A 23 -4.26 -19.30 -8.81
N PRO A 24 -5.19 -19.63 -9.74
CA PRO A 24 -6.54 -19.06 -9.79
C PRO A 24 -7.35 -19.25 -8.50
N HIS A 25 -7.19 -20.39 -7.82
CA HIS A 25 -7.95 -20.77 -6.63
C HIS A 25 -7.33 -20.31 -5.32
N ARG A 26 -6.10 -19.77 -5.33
CA ARG A 26 -5.50 -19.23 -4.11
C ARG A 26 -6.21 -17.95 -3.70
N VAL A 27 -6.36 -17.75 -2.39
CA VAL A 27 -6.93 -16.53 -1.83
C VAL A 27 -5.93 -15.38 -2.05
N ALA A 28 -6.40 -14.32 -2.70
CA ALA A 28 -5.66 -13.07 -2.84
C ALA A 28 -5.98 -12.11 -1.68
N LEU A 29 -7.27 -12.01 -1.33
CA LEU A 29 -7.76 -11.07 -0.33
C LEU A 29 -8.72 -11.77 0.65
N TRP A 30 -8.52 -11.57 1.94
CA TRP A 30 -9.48 -11.90 2.99
C TRP A 30 -10.11 -10.60 3.52
N TRP A 31 -11.43 -10.54 3.53
CA TRP A 31 -12.19 -9.39 3.98
C TRP A 31 -13.43 -9.83 4.75
N ARG A 32 -13.57 -9.39 6.00
CA ARG A 32 -14.76 -9.65 6.87
C ARG A 32 -15.24 -11.12 6.85
N GLY A 33 -14.30 -12.06 6.98
CA GLY A 33 -14.65 -13.49 7.02
C GLY A 33 -15.07 -14.06 5.66
N ALA A 34 -14.77 -13.39 4.53
CA ALA A 34 -14.85 -13.95 3.19
C ALA A 34 -13.53 -13.84 2.40
N GLY A 35 -13.16 -14.92 1.70
CA GLY A 35 -11.97 -15.00 0.86
C GLY A 35 -12.28 -14.74 -0.60
N ILE A 36 -11.52 -13.86 -1.24
CA ILE A 36 -11.56 -13.58 -2.67
C ILE A 36 -10.32 -14.20 -3.31
N THR A 37 -10.53 -15.11 -4.24
CA THR A 37 -9.43 -15.78 -4.95
C THR A 37 -8.78 -14.86 -5.98
N TYR A 38 -7.57 -15.18 -6.44
CA TYR A 38 -6.90 -14.43 -7.51
C TYR A 38 -7.74 -14.39 -8.80
N ALA A 39 -8.43 -15.49 -9.17
CA ALA A 39 -9.32 -15.48 -10.32
C ALA A 39 -10.53 -14.55 -10.13
N ALA A 40 -11.17 -14.59 -8.96
CA ALA A 40 -12.30 -13.72 -8.66
C ALA A 40 -11.89 -12.23 -8.60
N LEU A 41 -10.74 -11.94 -8.00
CA LEU A 41 -10.19 -10.58 -7.95
C LEU A 41 -9.87 -10.07 -9.37
N GLN A 42 -9.26 -10.89 -10.22
CA GLN A 42 -8.97 -10.54 -11.61
C GLN A 42 -10.25 -10.23 -12.40
N GLN A 43 -11.32 -11.02 -12.24
CA GLN A 43 -12.60 -10.78 -12.91
C GLN A 43 -13.21 -9.43 -12.49
N ARG A 44 -13.16 -9.12 -11.19
CA ARG A 44 -13.64 -7.82 -10.65
C ARG A 44 -12.81 -6.66 -11.20
N ILE A 45 -11.48 -6.80 -11.23
CA ILE A 45 -10.57 -5.81 -11.82
C ILE A 45 -10.86 -5.61 -13.31
N GLN A 46 -11.07 -6.67 -14.09
CA GLN A 46 -11.38 -6.57 -15.52
C GLN A 46 -12.70 -5.86 -15.78
N ALA A 47 -13.75 -6.20 -15.03
CA ALA A 47 -15.05 -5.53 -15.14
C ALA A 47 -14.94 -4.04 -14.83
N LEU A 48 -14.28 -3.68 -13.73
CA LEU A 48 -14.04 -2.30 -13.35
C LEU A 48 -13.17 -1.56 -14.37
N ALA A 49 -12.08 -2.18 -14.85
CA ALA A 49 -11.18 -1.57 -15.81
C ALA A 49 -11.89 -1.30 -17.15
N GLY A 50 -12.66 -2.26 -17.65
CA GLY A 50 -13.45 -2.06 -18.86
C GLY A 50 -14.51 -0.98 -18.69
N ARG A 51 -15.09 -0.84 -17.48
CA ARG A 51 -16.03 0.23 -17.17
C ARG A 51 -15.38 1.61 -17.13
N LEU A 52 -14.19 1.72 -16.54
CA LEU A 52 -13.40 2.95 -16.54
C LEU A 52 -12.90 3.29 -17.95
N ALA A 53 -12.50 2.31 -18.75
CA ALA A 53 -12.08 2.52 -20.14
C ALA A 53 -13.22 3.03 -21.02
N ALA A 54 -14.47 2.63 -20.75
CA ALA A 54 -15.66 3.15 -21.43
C ALA A 54 -15.98 4.62 -21.07
N ARG A 55 -15.26 5.22 -20.11
CA ARG A 55 -15.53 6.55 -19.58
C ARG A 55 -14.31 7.45 -19.65
N GLY A 56 -14.29 8.35 -20.64
CA GLY A 56 -13.22 9.35 -20.82
C GLY A 56 -11.99 8.78 -21.51
N GLU A 57 -10.89 9.52 -21.45
CA GLU A 57 -9.64 9.18 -22.15
C GLU A 57 -8.52 8.66 -21.22
N PRO A 58 -7.57 7.83 -21.71
CA PRO A 58 -6.36 7.49 -20.97
C PRO A 58 -5.65 8.73 -20.40
N GLY A 59 -5.09 8.62 -19.19
CA GLY A 59 -4.45 9.71 -18.45
C GLY A 59 -5.40 10.54 -17.58
N GLU A 60 -6.71 10.31 -17.67
CA GLU A 60 -7.66 10.89 -16.71
C GLU A 60 -7.48 10.32 -15.29
N ARG A 61 -7.90 11.12 -14.30
CA ARG A 61 -7.71 10.82 -12.88
C ARG A 61 -9.01 10.32 -12.27
N VAL A 62 -8.93 9.16 -11.63
CA VAL A 62 -10.02 8.54 -10.85
C VAL A 62 -9.65 8.64 -9.38
N ALA A 63 -10.41 9.38 -8.60
CA ALA A 63 -10.21 9.48 -7.16
C ALA A 63 -10.98 8.41 -6.39
N VAL A 64 -10.44 8.01 -5.25
CA VAL A 64 -11.11 7.13 -4.29
C VAL A 64 -11.13 7.76 -2.90
N LEU A 65 -12.33 7.89 -2.31
CA LEU A 65 -12.55 8.38 -0.95
C LEU A 65 -13.30 7.30 -0.15
N ALA A 66 -12.55 6.36 0.39
CA ALA A 66 -13.08 5.20 1.10
C ALA A 66 -12.10 4.69 2.16
N TRP A 67 -12.62 3.99 3.17
CA TRP A 67 -11.79 3.18 4.04
C TRP A 67 -11.26 1.96 3.28
N ASN A 68 -10.37 1.20 3.92
CA ASN A 68 -9.86 -0.02 3.31
C ASN A 68 -11.00 -0.99 3.02
N ARG A 69 -11.07 -1.48 1.79
CA ARG A 69 -12.08 -2.45 1.34
C ARG A 69 -11.68 -3.07 0.00
N PRO A 70 -12.30 -4.19 -0.41
CA PRO A 70 -11.99 -4.85 -1.68
C PRO A 70 -12.10 -3.93 -2.91
N GLU A 71 -13.10 -3.06 -2.97
CA GLU A 71 -13.32 -2.16 -4.10
C GLU A 71 -12.17 -1.16 -4.30
N PHE A 72 -11.47 -0.80 -3.21
CA PHE A 72 -10.28 0.05 -3.29
C PHE A 72 -9.10 -0.75 -3.90
N ILE A 73 -8.91 -2.01 -3.47
CA ILE A 73 -7.92 -2.90 -4.09
C ILE A 73 -8.20 -3.11 -5.57
N GLU A 74 -9.47 -3.27 -5.96
CA GLU A 74 -9.87 -3.36 -7.36
C GLU A 74 -9.47 -2.10 -8.13
N LEU A 75 -9.76 -0.91 -7.58
CA LEU A 75 -9.43 0.38 -8.20
C LEU A 75 -7.93 0.57 -8.44
N ILE A 76 -7.09 0.12 -7.50
CA ILE A 76 -5.63 0.14 -7.64
C ILE A 76 -5.17 -0.50 -8.95
N TYR A 77 -5.70 -1.67 -9.29
CA TYR A 77 -5.30 -2.38 -10.49
C TYR A 77 -6.12 -1.97 -11.71
N ALA A 78 -7.42 -1.71 -11.53
CA ALA A 78 -8.32 -1.42 -12.63
C ALA A 78 -8.12 -0.03 -13.24
N ALA A 79 -7.79 0.98 -12.42
CA ALA A 79 -7.39 2.29 -12.93
C ALA A 79 -6.16 2.14 -13.83
N ALA A 80 -5.12 1.47 -13.31
CA ALA A 80 -3.90 1.19 -14.06
C ALA A 80 -4.15 0.34 -15.33
N ALA A 81 -5.07 -0.61 -15.31
CA ALA A 81 -5.44 -1.43 -16.47
C ALA A 81 -6.23 -0.67 -17.55
N SER A 82 -6.99 0.35 -17.14
CA SER A 82 -7.79 1.20 -18.03
C SER A 82 -7.06 2.46 -18.50
N GLY A 83 -5.75 2.57 -18.21
CA GLY A 83 -4.94 3.74 -18.52
C GLY A 83 -5.28 4.97 -17.66
N ARG A 84 -5.95 4.79 -16.51
CA ARG A 84 -6.31 5.86 -15.57
C ARG A 84 -5.31 5.98 -14.43
N ILE A 85 -5.24 7.18 -13.91
CA ILE A 85 -4.38 7.52 -12.78
C ILE A 85 -5.24 7.53 -11.51
N LEU A 86 -4.98 6.62 -10.59
CA LEU A 86 -5.66 6.58 -9.31
C LEU A 86 -5.20 7.74 -8.41
N VAL A 87 -6.15 8.42 -7.78
CA VAL A 87 -5.91 9.48 -6.80
C VAL A 87 -6.57 9.13 -5.46
N PRO A 88 -5.90 8.35 -4.62
CA PRO A 88 -6.41 8.05 -3.29
C PRO A 88 -6.47 9.29 -2.39
N LEU A 89 -7.61 9.49 -1.73
CA LEU A 89 -7.83 10.60 -0.81
C LEU A 89 -7.75 10.11 0.64
N ASN A 90 -7.05 10.88 1.48
CA ASN A 90 -6.94 10.59 2.91
C ASN A 90 -8.28 10.86 3.62
N THR A 91 -8.93 9.79 4.09
CA THR A 91 -10.24 9.83 4.77
C THR A 91 -10.26 10.62 6.08
N ARG A 92 -9.10 11.00 6.62
CA ARG A 92 -8.95 11.80 7.84
C ARG A 92 -8.87 13.31 7.59
N LEU A 93 -8.80 13.74 6.33
CA LEU A 93 -8.82 15.15 5.98
C LEU A 93 -10.24 15.71 6.06
N ALA A 94 -10.36 17.03 6.23
CA ALA A 94 -11.65 17.68 6.16
C ALA A 94 -12.11 17.88 4.69
N PRO A 95 -13.42 18.12 4.48
CA PRO A 95 -13.98 18.28 3.14
C PRO A 95 -13.29 19.33 2.23
N PRO A 96 -12.88 20.52 2.73
CA PRO A 96 -12.18 21.50 1.91
C PRO A 96 -10.85 20.97 1.33
N GLU A 97 -10.11 20.17 2.08
CA GLU A 97 -8.86 19.56 1.64
C GLU A 97 -9.09 18.46 0.59
N TRP A 98 -10.15 17.67 0.72
CA TRP A 98 -10.55 16.74 -0.34
C TRP A 98 -10.88 17.51 -1.63
N HIS A 99 -11.67 18.57 -1.52
CA HIS A 99 -12.03 19.40 -2.67
C HIS A 99 -10.80 20.02 -3.35
N TYR A 100 -9.86 20.54 -2.55
CA TYR A 100 -8.58 21.02 -3.05
C TYR A 100 -7.82 19.95 -3.85
N GLN A 101 -7.70 18.73 -3.32
CA GLN A 101 -7.00 17.63 -4.01
C GLN A 101 -7.71 17.21 -5.30
N LEU A 102 -9.04 17.12 -5.29
CA LEU A 102 -9.84 16.82 -6.48
C LEU A 102 -9.60 17.85 -7.60
N GLN A 103 -9.61 19.14 -7.26
CA GLN A 103 -9.33 20.22 -8.22
C GLN A 103 -7.88 20.19 -8.69
N ARG A 104 -6.93 20.07 -7.76
CA ARG A 104 -5.50 20.11 -8.05
C ARG A 104 -5.06 18.95 -8.96
N ALA A 105 -5.62 17.76 -8.76
CA ALA A 105 -5.36 16.61 -9.62
C ALA A 105 -6.25 16.57 -10.88
N GLY A 106 -7.23 17.47 -11.02
CA GLY A 106 -8.16 17.49 -12.14
C GLY A 106 -8.93 16.18 -12.27
N VAL A 107 -9.53 15.71 -11.18
CA VAL A 107 -10.24 14.43 -11.14
C VAL A 107 -11.52 14.49 -11.98
N SER A 108 -11.75 13.48 -12.84
CA SER A 108 -12.96 13.34 -13.65
C SER A 108 -13.98 12.38 -13.03
N THR A 109 -13.52 11.39 -12.27
CA THR A 109 -14.38 10.41 -11.59
C THR A 109 -13.99 10.27 -10.12
N LEU A 110 -14.95 10.34 -9.20
CA LEU A 110 -14.77 10.10 -7.77
C LEU A 110 -15.63 8.92 -7.33
N ILE A 111 -14.99 7.88 -6.81
CA ILE A 111 -15.67 6.72 -6.20
C ILE A 111 -15.47 6.83 -4.69
N GLY A 112 -16.54 6.74 -3.90
CA GLY A 112 -16.40 6.90 -2.46
C GLY A 112 -17.54 6.34 -1.63
N GLU A 113 -17.32 6.30 -0.31
CA GLU A 113 -18.35 5.84 0.61
C GLU A 113 -19.44 6.89 0.80
N PRO A 114 -20.73 6.48 0.92
CA PRO A 114 -21.85 7.40 1.02
C PRO A 114 -21.69 8.45 2.12
N GLU A 115 -21.18 8.09 3.30
CA GLU A 115 -21.00 9.03 4.42
C GLU A 115 -19.95 10.11 4.10
N LEU A 116 -18.81 9.70 3.52
CA LEU A 116 -17.71 10.61 3.15
C LEU A 116 -18.11 11.53 1.99
N LEU A 117 -18.76 10.98 0.97
CA LEU A 117 -19.30 11.76 -0.15
C LEU A 117 -20.41 12.72 0.31
N GLY A 118 -21.24 12.31 1.26
CA GLY A 118 -22.24 13.16 1.90
C GLY A 118 -21.61 14.34 2.64
N ALA A 119 -20.54 14.10 3.40
CA ALA A 119 -19.76 15.16 4.04
C ALA A 119 -19.14 16.13 3.02
N LEU A 120 -18.56 15.61 1.94
CA LEU A 120 -17.98 16.42 0.88
C LEU A 120 -19.02 17.34 0.21
N ARG A 121 -20.18 16.79 -0.16
CA ARG A 121 -21.28 17.54 -0.82
C ARG A 121 -21.87 18.64 0.07
N ARG A 122 -21.92 18.45 1.39
CA ARG A 122 -22.45 19.45 2.33
C ARG A 122 -21.57 20.67 2.49
N HIS A 123 -20.26 20.53 2.34
CA HIS A 123 -19.30 21.58 2.68
C HIS A 123 -18.63 22.23 1.46
N THR A 124 -18.79 21.66 0.27
CA THR A 124 -18.06 22.11 -0.92
C THR A 124 -18.93 22.07 -2.17
N ARG A 125 -18.69 23.02 -3.08
CA ARG A 125 -19.30 22.99 -4.43
C ARG A 125 -18.42 22.16 -5.34
N LEU A 126 -18.89 20.97 -5.68
CA LEU A 126 -18.15 20.03 -6.51
C LEU A 126 -18.00 20.52 -7.97
N PRO A 127 -16.92 20.14 -8.67
CA PRO A 127 -16.76 20.46 -10.09
C PRO A 127 -17.92 19.89 -10.91
N GLY A 128 -18.50 20.69 -11.82
CA GLY A 128 -19.69 20.28 -12.59
C GLY A 128 -19.48 19.07 -13.52
N ALA A 129 -18.24 18.79 -13.91
CA ALA A 129 -17.88 17.65 -14.76
C ALA A 129 -17.44 16.39 -13.97
N LEU A 130 -17.45 16.43 -12.63
CA LEU A 130 -17.04 15.29 -11.79
C LEU A 130 -18.15 14.24 -11.71
N GLU A 131 -17.91 13.05 -12.26
CA GLU A 131 -18.78 11.89 -12.04
C GLU A 131 -18.57 11.34 -10.62
N ILE A 132 -19.64 11.14 -9.86
CA ILE A 132 -19.55 10.62 -8.48
C ILE A 132 -20.30 9.31 -8.35
N ILE A 133 -19.60 8.28 -7.93
CA ILE A 133 -20.14 6.93 -7.71
C ILE A 133 -20.05 6.57 -6.24
N GLU A 134 -21.19 6.18 -5.68
CA GLU A 134 -21.26 5.70 -4.30
C GLU A 134 -20.98 4.20 -4.27
N LEU A 135 -20.07 3.79 -3.38
CA LEU A 135 -19.79 2.40 -3.09
C LEU A 135 -21.03 1.67 -2.53
N GLY A 136 -21.08 0.35 -2.71
CA GLY A 136 -22.23 -0.49 -2.36
C GLY A 136 -23.14 -0.75 -3.56
N ALA A 137 -24.46 -0.72 -3.37
CA ALA A 137 -25.42 -1.10 -4.40
C ALA A 137 -25.35 -0.21 -5.67
N HIS A 138 -25.03 1.08 -5.51
CA HIS A 138 -24.90 1.99 -6.64
C HIS A 138 -23.69 1.63 -7.50
N TYR A 139 -22.52 1.39 -6.90
CA TYR A 139 -21.33 0.88 -7.59
C TYR A 139 -21.61 -0.43 -8.37
N GLY A 140 -22.32 -1.40 -7.77
CA GLY A 140 -22.68 -2.64 -8.46
C GLY A 140 -23.56 -2.43 -9.70
N ARG A 141 -24.55 -1.53 -9.64
CA ARG A 141 -25.35 -1.14 -10.81
C ARG A 141 -24.49 -0.40 -11.84
N TRP A 142 -23.64 0.52 -11.38
CA TRP A 142 -22.76 1.30 -12.24
C TRP A 142 -21.83 0.42 -13.06
N LEU A 143 -21.28 -0.65 -12.49
CA LEU A 143 -20.45 -1.65 -13.18
C LEU A 143 -21.18 -2.41 -14.30
N THR A 144 -22.51 -2.58 -14.20
CA THR A 144 -23.32 -3.40 -15.12
C THR A 144 -24.12 -2.60 -16.14
N GLN A 145 -24.18 -1.27 -16.00
CA GLN A 145 -24.97 -0.37 -16.85
C GLN A 145 -24.59 -0.35 -18.33
N GLN A 146 -23.33 -0.64 -18.67
CA GLN A 146 -22.85 -0.68 -20.05
C GLN A 146 -21.82 -1.80 -20.20
N PRO A 147 -21.65 -2.36 -21.41
CA PRO A 147 -20.61 -3.35 -21.64
C PRO A 147 -19.22 -2.74 -21.40
N PRO A 148 -18.27 -3.53 -20.86
CA PRO A 148 -16.89 -3.09 -20.71
C PRO A 148 -16.26 -2.76 -22.08
N ALA A 149 -15.49 -1.68 -22.15
CA ALA A 149 -14.72 -1.33 -23.34
C ALA A 149 -13.39 -2.12 -23.39
N PRO A 150 -12.78 -2.27 -24.59
CA PRO A 150 -11.42 -2.79 -24.71
C PRO A 150 -10.43 -1.96 -23.89
N LEU A 151 -9.47 -2.65 -23.26
CA LEU A 151 -8.43 -1.98 -22.48
C LEU A 151 -7.33 -1.41 -23.40
N PRO A 152 -6.79 -0.22 -23.10
CA PRO A 152 -5.70 0.35 -23.87
C PRO A 152 -4.40 -0.44 -23.68
N ARG A 153 -3.44 -0.24 -24.59
CA ARG A 153 -2.05 -0.69 -24.36
C ARG A 153 -1.36 0.30 -23.44
N GLY A 154 -0.88 -0.14 -22.29
CA GLY A 154 -0.11 0.69 -21.36
C GLY A 154 1.39 0.68 -21.64
N ASN A 155 2.08 1.74 -21.21
CA ASN A 155 3.53 1.87 -21.16
C ASN A 155 4.00 1.84 -19.69
N SER A 156 5.19 1.29 -19.42
CA SER A 156 5.74 1.23 -18.07
C SER A 156 6.00 2.62 -17.46
N ASP A 157 6.21 3.63 -18.30
CA ASP A 157 6.44 5.01 -17.84
C ASP A 157 5.13 5.79 -17.63
N ASP A 158 3.97 5.20 -17.93
CA ASP A 158 2.69 5.85 -17.70
C ASP A 158 2.46 6.05 -16.19
N PRO A 159 1.99 7.24 -15.77
CA PRO A 159 1.55 7.47 -14.41
C PRO A 159 0.39 6.56 -14.04
N VAL A 160 0.43 6.01 -12.83
CA VAL A 160 -0.67 5.19 -12.30
C VAL A 160 -1.24 5.72 -11.01
N TRP A 161 -0.43 6.33 -10.15
CA TRP A 161 -0.88 6.87 -8.87
C TRP A 161 -0.47 8.34 -8.72
N ILE A 162 -1.35 9.13 -8.13
CA ILE A 162 -1.01 10.43 -7.54
C ILE A 162 -1.32 10.35 -6.05
N LEU A 163 -0.28 10.33 -5.23
CA LEU A 163 -0.40 10.27 -3.78
C LEU A 163 -0.09 11.65 -3.19
N PHE A 164 -1.07 12.25 -2.51
CA PHE A 164 -0.87 13.55 -1.87
C PHE A 164 -0.11 13.40 -0.54
N THR A 165 0.98 14.15 -0.40
CA THR A 165 1.79 14.28 0.83
C THR A 165 1.66 15.68 1.41
N SER A 166 1.90 15.84 2.71
CA SER A 166 1.97 17.16 3.36
C SER A 166 3.16 17.91 2.79
N GLY A 167 2.92 18.93 1.97
CA GLY A 167 4.00 19.75 1.42
C GLY A 167 4.62 20.65 2.48
N SER A 168 5.92 20.92 2.36
CA SER A 168 6.66 21.87 3.22
C SER A 168 6.07 23.29 3.25
N THR A 169 5.30 23.67 2.23
CA THR A 169 4.64 24.97 2.09
C THR A 169 3.21 24.99 2.63
N GLY A 170 2.82 23.99 3.43
CA GLY A 170 1.48 23.86 4.04
C GLY A 170 0.38 23.32 3.10
N ARG A 171 0.55 23.41 1.78
CA ARG A 171 -0.39 22.83 0.80
C ARG A 171 0.05 21.43 0.36
N PRO A 172 -0.86 20.44 0.28
CA PRO A 172 -0.52 19.09 -0.17
C PRO A 172 0.05 19.07 -1.60
N LYS A 173 1.08 18.25 -1.83
CA LYS A 173 1.71 18.03 -3.13
C LYS A 173 1.44 16.59 -3.58
N GLY A 174 1.13 16.39 -4.86
CA GLY A 174 0.90 15.07 -5.43
C GLY A 174 2.20 14.44 -5.94
N ALA A 175 2.64 13.35 -5.34
CA ALA A 175 3.71 12.52 -5.86
C ALA A 175 3.15 11.62 -6.98
N VAL A 176 3.69 11.78 -8.19
CA VAL A 176 3.28 11.01 -9.37
C VAL A 176 4.14 9.77 -9.49
N LEU A 177 3.52 8.60 -9.42
CA LEU A 177 4.21 7.30 -9.50
C LEU A 177 3.78 6.58 -10.78
N THR A 178 4.74 5.95 -11.45
CA THR A 178 4.53 5.22 -12.70
C THR A 178 4.44 3.72 -12.45
N HIS A 179 4.02 2.95 -13.45
CA HIS A 179 4.10 1.48 -13.37
C HIS A 179 5.53 1.02 -13.04
N ALA A 180 6.52 1.56 -13.76
CA ALA A 180 7.93 1.21 -13.58
C ALA A 180 8.43 1.55 -12.18
N SER A 181 8.11 2.75 -11.65
CA SER A 181 8.58 3.18 -10.34
C SER A 181 8.02 2.31 -9.22
N ILE A 182 6.71 1.99 -9.27
CA ILE A 182 6.07 1.10 -8.30
C ILE A 182 6.68 -0.30 -8.38
N LEU A 183 6.77 -0.89 -9.58
CA LEU A 183 7.31 -2.25 -9.74
C LEU A 183 8.79 -2.34 -9.33
N ALA A 184 9.59 -1.30 -9.56
CA ALA A 184 10.94 -1.20 -9.04
C ALA A 184 10.95 -1.20 -7.51
N GLY A 185 10.09 -0.37 -6.88
CA GLY A 185 9.90 -0.35 -5.43
C GLY A 185 9.50 -1.71 -4.85
N LEU A 186 8.63 -2.47 -5.53
CA LEU A 186 8.25 -3.83 -5.09
C LEU A 186 9.43 -4.82 -5.17
N ARG A 187 10.22 -4.78 -6.24
CA ARG A 187 11.41 -5.64 -6.39
C ARG A 187 12.43 -5.34 -5.29
N SER A 188 12.66 -4.06 -5.03
CA SER A 188 13.49 -3.59 -3.93
C SER A 188 12.94 -4.12 -2.59
N ALA A 189 11.67 -3.85 -2.27
CA ALA A 189 11.06 -4.29 -1.02
C ALA A 189 11.11 -5.82 -0.81
N ALA A 190 11.02 -6.61 -1.88
CA ALA A 190 11.13 -8.07 -1.82
C ALA A 190 12.50 -8.57 -1.31
N LEU A 191 13.56 -7.78 -1.50
CA LEU A 191 14.91 -8.12 -1.02
C LEU A 191 15.06 -7.86 0.48
N GLY A 192 14.55 -6.73 0.95
CA GLY A 192 14.57 -6.38 2.39
C GLY A 192 13.52 -7.14 3.20
N ARG A 193 12.44 -7.55 2.54
CA ARG A 193 11.31 -8.28 3.14
C ARG A 193 10.79 -9.35 2.18
N PRO A 194 11.43 -10.53 2.16
CA PRO A 194 10.99 -11.65 1.34
C PRO A 194 9.56 -12.06 1.66
N VAL A 195 8.79 -12.41 0.62
CA VAL A 195 7.45 -12.97 0.75
C VAL A 195 7.51 -14.46 0.44
N LEU A 196 7.04 -15.26 1.38
CA LEU A 196 7.00 -16.71 1.28
C LEU A 196 5.71 -17.19 0.62
N ALA A 197 5.76 -18.38 0.02
CA ALA A 197 4.63 -18.92 -0.71
C ALA A 197 3.40 -19.14 0.17
N ASP A 198 3.57 -19.46 1.46
CA ASP A 198 2.52 -19.71 2.44
C ASP A 198 2.13 -18.46 3.24
N ASP A 199 2.65 -17.28 2.87
CA ASP A 199 2.38 -16.07 3.64
C ASP A 199 0.90 -15.66 3.64
N ARG A 200 0.47 -15.22 4.81
CA ARG A 200 -0.80 -14.53 5.04
C ARG A 200 -0.49 -13.22 5.73
N TYR A 201 -0.56 -12.15 4.95
CA TYR A 201 -0.16 -10.81 5.37
C TYR A 201 -1.34 -10.03 5.94
N PHE A 202 -1.23 -9.55 7.17
CA PHE A 202 -2.22 -8.63 7.73
C PHE A 202 -1.88 -7.17 7.35
N TYR A 203 -2.83 -6.48 6.73
CA TYR A 203 -2.67 -5.08 6.30
C TYR A 203 -3.67 -4.15 7.02
N PRO A 204 -3.19 -3.38 8.02
CA PRO A 204 -4.02 -2.44 8.77
C PRO A 204 -3.81 -0.97 8.41
N PHE A 205 -2.81 -0.66 7.57
CA PHE A 205 -2.55 0.71 7.15
C PHE A 205 -3.62 1.22 6.19
N PRO A 206 -3.87 2.53 6.10
CA PRO A 206 -4.78 3.07 5.09
C PRO A 206 -4.22 2.86 3.67
N LEU A 207 -5.07 2.40 2.74
CA LEU A 207 -4.72 2.16 1.33
C LEU A 207 -4.40 3.44 0.54
N PHE A 208 -4.75 4.62 1.05
CA PHE A 208 -4.42 5.88 0.40
C PHE A 208 -2.95 6.30 0.57
N HIS A 209 -2.20 5.63 1.43
CA HIS A 209 -0.77 5.87 1.60
C HIS A 209 0.09 4.94 0.72
N ILE A 210 1.34 5.34 0.49
CA ILE A 210 2.32 4.49 -0.20
C ILE A 210 2.55 3.13 0.47
N ALA A 211 2.20 2.98 1.76
CA ALA A 211 2.21 1.70 2.45
C ALA A 211 1.36 0.61 1.74
N ALA A 212 0.39 1.01 0.90
CA ALA A 212 -0.37 0.11 0.04
C ALA A 212 0.51 -0.71 -0.91
N HIS A 213 1.75 -0.27 -1.21
CA HIS A 213 2.72 -1.07 -1.96
C HIS A 213 2.99 -2.43 -1.29
N ASN A 214 2.85 -2.55 0.04
CA ASN A 214 2.98 -3.84 0.73
C ASN A 214 1.92 -4.84 0.27
N VAL A 215 0.68 -4.39 0.00
CA VAL A 215 -0.37 -5.25 -0.57
C VAL A 215 0.04 -5.74 -1.96
N LEU A 216 0.60 -4.84 -2.78
CA LEU A 216 1.08 -5.18 -4.12
C LEU A 216 2.25 -6.16 -4.06
N LEU A 217 3.15 -6.02 -3.08
CA LEU A 217 4.26 -6.94 -2.86
C LEU A 217 3.74 -8.35 -2.56
N GLN A 218 2.76 -8.50 -1.67
CA GLN A 218 2.15 -9.80 -1.40
C GLN A 218 1.51 -10.41 -2.65
N HIS A 219 0.76 -9.60 -3.40
CA HIS A 219 0.17 -10.05 -4.66
C HIS A 219 1.21 -10.40 -5.72
N LEU A 220 2.34 -9.69 -5.77
CA LEU A 220 3.47 -10.03 -6.63
C LEU A 220 3.97 -11.43 -6.34
N PHE A 221 3.97 -11.88 -5.09
CA PHE A 221 4.40 -13.24 -4.70
C PHE A 221 3.27 -14.27 -4.60
N GLY A 222 2.01 -13.86 -4.78
CA GLY A 222 0.86 -14.77 -4.73
C GLY A 222 0.38 -15.07 -3.30
N ALA A 223 0.84 -14.31 -2.31
CA ALA A 223 0.43 -14.42 -0.91
C ALA A 223 -0.97 -13.83 -0.69
N ALA A 224 -1.63 -14.24 0.39
CA ALA A 224 -2.95 -13.72 0.75
C ALA A 224 -2.81 -12.46 1.61
N VAL A 225 -3.65 -11.46 1.36
CA VAL A 225 -3.75 -10.24 2.17
C VAL A 225 -5.01 -10.28 3.01
N VAL A 226 -4.87 -10.29 4.34
CA VAL A 226 -5.97 -10.08 5.29
C VAL A 226 -6.11 -8.57 5.49
N LEU A 227 -7.14 -8.01 4.90
CA LEU A 227 -7.37 -6.57 4.88
C LEU A 227 -8.20 -6.15 6.09
N ALA A 228 -7.65 -5.26 6.92
CA ALA A 228 -8.41 -4.58 7.95
C ALA A 228 -8.97 -3.26 7.41
N GLU A 229 -10.19 -2.91 7.80
CA GLU A 229 -10.80 -1.62 7.44
C GLU A 229 -9.98 -0.44 7.99
N ARG A 230 -9.50 -0.61 9.22
CA ARG A 230 -8.62 0.27 9.98
C ARG A 230 -7.85 -0.56 11.01
N PHE A 231 -6.77 0.00 11.52
CA PHE A 231 -6.06 -0.60 12.64
C PHE A 231 -6.95 -0.63 13.91
N ASP A 232 -6.98 -1.78 14.55
CA ASP A 232 -7.49 -2.01 15.89
C ASP A 232 -6.63 -3.10 16.55
N ALA A 233 -6.08 -2.84 17.73
CA ALA A 233 -5.10 -3.72 18.36
C ALA A 233 -5.71 -5.10 18.70
N ALA A 234 -6.89 -5.12 19.33
CA ALA A 234 -7.55 -6.35 19.74
C ALA A 234 -7.99 -7.19 18.53
N GLN A 235 -8.49 -6.55 17.47
CA GLN A 235 -8.83 -7.21 16.21
C GLN A 235 -7.58 -7.74 15.50
N THR A 236 -6.47 -7.02 15.56
CA THR A 236 -5.19 -7.48 14.99
C THR A 236 -4.71 -8.75 15.69
N LEU A 237 -4.74 -8.79 17.03
CA LEU A 237 -4.39 -9.98 17.81
C LEU A 237 -5.34 -11.16 17.53
N ARG A 238 -6.66 -10.90 17.49
CA ARG A 238 -7.66 -11.92 17.07
C ARG A 238 -7.36 -12.47 15.68
N ALA A 239 -7.07 -11.60 14.71
CA ALA A 239 -6.72 -12.04 13.36
C ALA A 239 -5.46 -12.90 13.37
N CYS A 240 -4.42 -12.56 14.15
CA CYS A 240 -3.22 -13.37 14.30
C CYS A 240 -3.54 -14.78 14.79
N ARG A 241 -4.38 -14.90 15.83
CA ARG A 241 -4.81 -16.19 16.39
C ARG A 241 -5.67 -17.00 15.43
N GLU A 242 -6.73 -16.40 14.91
CA GLU A 242 -7.82 -17.12 14.22
C GLU A 242 -7.52 -17.35 12.74
N LEU A 243 -6.80 -16.43 12.12
CA LEU A 243 -6.48 -16.49 10.71
C LEU A 243 -5.03 -16.96 10.46
N GLY A 244 -4.22 -17.26 11.48
CA GLY A 244 -2.84 -17.72 11.27
C GLY A 244 -2.02 -16.74 10.43
N ILE A 245 -1.99 -15.48 10.85
CA ILE A 245 -1.21 -14.43 10.18
C ILE A 245 0.28 -14.76 10.31
N THR A 246 0.99 -14.79 9.18
CA THR A 246 2.43 -15.11 9.19
C THR A 246 3.30 -13.86 9.20
N THR A 247 2.77 -12.76 8.68
CA THR A 247 3.49 -11.49 8.65
C THR A 247 2.51 -10.31 8.68
N LEU A 248 2.94 -9.22 9.28
CA LEU A 248 2.17 -7.97 9.32
C LEU A 248 3.10 -6.77 9.28
N SER A 249 2.52 -5.60 9.03
CA SER A 249 3.27 -4.35 9.13
C SER A 249 2.53 -3.34 9.97
N LEU A 250 3.25 -2.70 10.88
CA LEU A 250 2.69 -1.77 11.84
C LEU A 250 3.60 -0.55 11.98
N ALA A 251 3.00 0.63 12.14
CA ALA A 251 3.75 1.81 12.55
C ALA A 251 4.14 1.69 14.03
N PRO A 252 5.18 2.40 14.51
CA PRO A 252 5.57 2.40 15.91
C PRO A 252 4.41 2.64 16.88
N THR A 253 3.52 3.61 16.62
CA THR A 253 2.33 3.83 17.46
C THR A 253 1.38 2.63 17.48
N MET A 254 1.21 1.93 16.35
CA MET A 254 0.38 0.73 16.30
C MET A 254 1.01 -0.42 17.08
N LEU A 255 2.35 -0.55 17.05
CA LEU A 255 3.07 -1.55 17.85
C LEU A 255 2.94 -1.29 19.34
N ALA A 256 3.06 -0.03 19.78
CA ALA A 256 2.82 0.34 21.17
C ALA A 256 1.39 -0.02 21.59
N MET A 257 0.39 0.38 20.81
CA MET A 257 -1.01 0.02 21.07
C MET A 257 -1.28 -1.49 21.09
N LEU A 258 -0.55 -2.27 20.27
CA LEU A 258 -0.66 -3.73 20.25
C LEU A 258 -0.15 -4.34 21.56
N LEU A 259 1.03 -3.91 22.02
CA LEU A 259 1.64 -4.39 23.26
C LEU A 259 0.93 -3.88 24.52
N ASP A 260 0.29 -2.72 24.45
CA ASP A 260 -0.50 -2.13 25.55
C ASP A 260 -1.94 -2.65 25.58
N CYS A 261 -2.32 -3.52 24.63
CA CYS A 261 -3.64 -4.13 24.62
C CYS A 261 -3.78 -5.05 25.84
N ALA A 262 -4.88 -4.90 26.59
CA ALA A 262 -5.09 -5.65 27.84
C ALA A 262 -5.04 -7.18 27.66
N ASP A 263 -5.46 -7.67 26.48
CA ASP A 263 -5.48 -9.09 26.14
C ASP A 263 -4.20 -9.55 25.41
N PHE A 264 -3.14 -8.74 25.38
CA PHE A 264 -1.91 -9.09 24.68
C PHE A 264 -1.21 -10.26 25.36
N SER A 265 -0.93 -11.29 24.56
CA SER A 265 0.00 -12.37 24.89
C SER A 265 0.95 -12.59 23.73
N SER A 266 2.23 -12.85 24.01
CA SER A 266 3.19 -13.23 22.97
C SER A 266 2.76 -14.50 22.22
N ALA A 267 1.96 -15.37 22.86
CA ALA A 267 1.35 -16.54 22.23
C ALA A 267 0.34 -16.18 21.12
N ASP A 268 -0.21 -14.96 21.12
CA ASP A 268 -1.09 -14.47 20.04
C ASP A 268 -0.35 -14.38 18.70
N LEU A 269 0.96 -14.19 18.76
CA LEU A 269 1.85 -14.02 17.62
C LEU A 269 2.56 -15.32 17.23
N HIS A 270 2.14 -16.48 17.74
CA HIS A 270 2.85 -17.76 17.52
C HIS A 270 2.99 -18.18 16.05
N THR A 271 2.09 -17.73 15.16
CA THR A 271 2.19 -17.95 13.71
C THR A 271 2.95 -16.84 12.99
N VAL A 272 3.14 -15.68 13.63
CA VAL A 272 3.78 -14.52 13.05
C VAL A 272 5.29 -14.72 13.05
N ARG A 273 5.85 -14.89 11.85
CA ARG A 273 7.29 -15.02 11.65
C ARG A 273 7.99 -13.67 11.63
N THR A 274 7.35 -12.64 11.07
CA THR A 274 8.00 -11.33 10.86
C THR A 274 7.03 -10.17 10.95
N ILE A 275 7.41 -9.15 11.71
CA ILE A 275 6.76 -7.84 11.77
C ILE A 275 7.64 -6.82 11.03
N GLY A 276 7.08 -6.25 9.97
CA GLY A 276 7.65 -5.07 9.32
C GLY A 276 7.22 -3.79 10.05
N TYR A 277 8.11 -2.81 10.19
CA TYR A 277 7.76 -1.50 10.74
C TYR A 277 8.41 -0.35 9.96
N GLY A 278 7.82 0.84 10.08
CA GLY A 278 8.26 2.03 9.34
C GLY A 278 7.25 3.16 9.44
N ALA A 279 7.23 4.04 8.44
CA ALA A 279 6.41 5.26 8.34
C ALA A 279 6.70 6.38 9.37
N SER A 280 7.33 6.06 10.50
CA SER A 280 7.87 7.04 11.43
C SER A 280 9.13 6.49 12.10
N ALA A 281 9.88 7.36 12.78
CA ALA A 281 10.99 6.92 13.63
C ALA A 281 10.48 5.94 14.69
N MET A 282 11.25 4.87 14.93
CA MET A 282 10.96 3.85 15.93
C MET A 282 11.63 4.23 17.25
N PRO A 283 10.88 4.44 18.35
CA PRO A 283 11.49 4.64 19.65
C PRO A 283 12.32 3.42 20.05
N GLN A 284 13.59 3.63 20.41
CA GLN A 284 14.48 2.54 20.79
C GLN A 284 13.92 1.74 21.99
N THR A 285 13.25 2.41 22.92
CA THR A 285 12.59 1.77 24.07
C THR A 285 11.48 0.80 23.66
N LEU A 286 10.68 1.15 22.65
CA LEU A 286 9.65 0.29 22.09
C LEU A 286 10.26 -0.90 21.34
N LEU A 287 11.32 -0.66 20.56
CA LEU A 287 12.01 -1.71 19.83
C LEU A 287 12.64 -2.75 20.78
N LEU A 288 13.29 -2.29 21.85
CA LEU A 288 13.82 -3.16 22.92
C LEU A 288 12.72 -3.88 23.70
N ARG A 289 11.52 -3.29 23.83
CA ARG A 289 10.37 -3.97 24.42
C ARG A 289 9.88 -5.11 23.53
N LEU A 290 9.71 -4.88 22.24
CA LEU A 290 9.33 -5.91 21.25
C LEU A 290 10.29 -7.10 21.25
N LEU A 291 11.60 -6.83 21.24
CA LEU A 291 12.65 -7.85 21.25
C LEU A 291 12.69 -8.66 22.55
N ARG A 292 12.19 -8.11 23.66
CA ARG A 292 12.10 -8.80 24.97
C ARG A 292 10.80 -9.59 25.14
N GLU A 293 9.69 -9.03 24.69
CA GLU A 293 8.35 -9.59 24.90
C GLU A 293 7.94 -10.58 23.80
N THR A 294 8.62 -10.58 22.65
CA THR A 294 8.27 -11.44 21.50
C THR A 294 9.51 -12.10 20.90
N SER A 295 9.29 -13.26 20.25
CA SER A 295 10.31 -13.95 19.45
C SER A 295 10.19 -13.67 17.95
N VAL A 296 9.39 -12.65 17.58
CA VAL A 296 9.07 -12.36 16.18
C VAL A 296 10.24 -11.62 15.54
N ASN A 297 10.61 -12.01 14.31
CA ASN A 297 11.63 -11.29 13.56
C ASN A 297 11.14 -9.87 13.22
N LEU A 298 12.04 -8.89 13.32
CA LEU A 298 11.74 -7.49 13.03
C LEU A 298 12.44 -7.04 11.75
N CYS A 299 11.77 -6.20 10.98
CA CYS A 299 12.31 -5.63 9.76
C CYS A 299 11.86 -4.17 9.64
N GLN A 300 12.81 -3.24 9.49
CA GLN A 300 12.49 -1.83 9.28
C GLN A 300 12.55 -1.50 7.81
N GLY A 301 11.51 -0.85 7.28
CA GLY A 301 11.54 -0.22 5.97
C GLY A 301 11.67 1.30 6.10
N TYR A 302 12.67 1.88 5.43
CA TYR A 302 12.82 3.33 5.29
C TYR A 302 12.62 3.77 3.85
N GLY A 303 11.84 4.84 3.68
CA GLY A 303 11.58 5.44 2.39
C GLY A 303 10.47 6.47 2.48
N MET A 304 9.98 6.90 1.32
CA MET A 304 8.97 7.95 1.21
C MET A 304 8.10 7.72 -0.03
N THR A 305 6.98 8.42 -0.10
CA THR A 305 5.99 8.31 -1.18
C THR A 305 6.63 8.52 -2.54
N GLU A 306 7.48 9.55 -2.66
CA GLU A 306 8.18 9.97 -3.87
C GLU A 306 9.15 8.90 -4.41
N LEU A 307 9.56 7.95 -3.57
CA LEU A 307 10.47 6.85 -3.93
C LEU A 307 9.72 5.55 -4.25
N SER A 308 8.39 5.60 -4.36
CA SER A 308 7.54 4.42 -4.57
C SER A 308 7.66 3.35 -3.47
N GLY A 309 7.95 3.77 -2.23
CA GLY A 309 8.03 2.89 -1.07
C GLY A 309 9.40 2.94 -0.39
N SER A 310 9.85 1.77 0.08
CA SER A 310 11.08 1.63 0.88
C SER A 310 12.31 1.47 0.00
N ILE A 311 13.37 2.20 0.33
CA ILE A 311 14.67 2.21 -0.36
C ILE A 311 15.82 1.65 0.48
N ALA A 312 15.63 1.56 1.79
CA ALA A 312 16.60 0.98 2.71
C ALA A 312 15.90 0.11 3.76
N PHE A 313 16.61 -0.93 4.22
CA PHE A 313 16.06 -1.89 5.17
C PHE A 313 17.04 -2.25 6.28
N LEU A 314 16.53 -2.27 7.51
CA LEU A 314 17.17 -2.94 8.65
C LEU A 314 16.56 -4.33 8.76
N THR A 315 17.36 -5.37 8.56
CA THR A 315 16.89 -6.75 8.40
C THR A 315 16.71 -7.45 9.76
N PRO A 316 16.03 -8.61 9.81
CA PRO A 316 16.00 -9.45 11.01
C PRO A 316 17.39 -9.79 11.56
N ASP A 317 18.37 -10.05 10.69
CA ASP A 317 19.73 -10.35 11.09
C ASP A 317 20.41 -9.14 11.75
N ASP A 318 20.16 -7.93 11.24
CA ASP A 318 20.66 -6.69 11.86
C ASP A 318 20.06 -6.49 13.27
N HIS A 319 18.79 -6.84 13.47
CA HIS A 319 18.17 -6.81 14.79
C HIS A 319 18.75 -7.87 15.74
N ALA A 320 19.04 -9.07 15.24
CA ALA A 320 19.70 -10.11 16.02
C ALA A 320 21.11 -9.67 16.44
N LEU A 321 21.89 -9.10 15.52
CA LEU A 321 23.21 -8.52 15.80
C LEU A 321 23.14 -7.38 16.81
N ALA A 322 22.10 -6.56 16.75
CA ALA A 322 21.88 -5.50 17.72
C ALA A 322 21.76 -6.02 19.15
N VAL A 323 21.02 -7.12 19.34
CA VAL A 323 20.85 -7.78 20.63
C VAL A 323 22.13 -8.51 21.06
N SER A 324 22.93 -9.03 20.11
CA SER A 324 24.12 -9.82 20.39
C SER A 324 25.44 -9.03 20.52
N GLY A 325 25.40 -7.69 20.53
CA GLY A 325 26.58 -6.86 20.78
C GLY A 325 26.75 -5.63 19.90
N GLN A 326 25.83 -5.32 18.99
CA GLN A 326 25.89 -4.14 18.12
C GLN A 326 24.68 -3.19 18.28
N PRO A 327 24.41 -2.67 19.49
CA PRO A 327 23.17 -1.95 19.78
C PRO A 327 22.96 -0.67 18.95
N HIS A 328 24.04 -0.09 18.39
CA HIS A 328 23.98 1.07 17.52
C HIS A 328 23.17 0.81 16.23
N LEU A 329 23.01 -0.45 15.80
CA LEU A 329 22.20 -0.80 14.64
C LEU A 329 20.72 -0.43 14.81
N LEU A 330 20.21 -0.39 16.05
CA LEU A 330 18.82 0.03 16.34
C LEU A 330 18.56 1.52 16.09
N GLN A 331 19.61 2.31 15.88
CA GLN A 331 19.51 3.73 15.51
C GLN A 331 19.59 3.93 14.00
N SER A 332 19.85 2.86 13.24
CA SER A 332 19.98 2.91 11.79
C SER A 332 18.63 2.70 11.09
N VAL A 333 18.53 3.22 9.86
CA VAL A 333 17.46 2.87 8.92
C VAL A 333 17.83 1.66 8.04
N GLY A 334 19.00 1.08 8.29
CA GLY A 334 19.54 -0.05 7.59
C GLY A 334 20.33 0.34 6.35
N ARG A 335 20.34 -0.54 5.34
CA ARG A 335 21.17 -0.38 4.14
C ARG A 335 20.32 -0.13 2.89
N PRO A 336 20.79 0.70 1.94
CA PRO A 336 20.16 0.84 0.63
C PRO A 336 20.04 -0.53 -0.06
N LEU A 337 18.94 -0.72 -0.79
CA LEU A 337 18.70 -1.93 -1.55
C LEU A 337 19.39 -1.88 -2.93
N PRO A 338 19.64 -3.04 -3.57
CA PRO A 338 20.12 -3.08 -4.94
C PRO A 338 19.23 -2.24 -5.89
N GLY A 339 19.87 -1.40 -6.71
CA GLY A 339 19.18 -0.48 -7.61
C GLY A 339 18.79 0.87 -6.99
N VAL A 340 19.19 1.13 -5.74
CA VAL A 340 19.03 2.42 -5.06
C VAL A 340 20.42 3.03 -4.83
N ASP A 341 20.60 4.26 -5.29
CA ASP A 341 21.75 5.08 -4.93
C ASP A 341 21.36 6.07 -3.83
N VAL A 342 22.14 6.09 -2.74
CA VAL A 342 21.95 7.01 -1.62
C VAL A 342 23.22 7.83 -1.43
N ARG A 343 23.05 9.14 -1.25
CA ARG A 343 24.13 10.07 -0.96
C ARG A 343 23.74 10.96 0.22
N LEU A 344 24.63 11.05 1.21
CA LEU A 344 24.54 12.02 2.29
C LEU A 344 25.31 13.27 1.86
N VAL A 345 24.69 14.43 1.99
CA VAL A 345 25.29 15.71 1.57
C VAL A 345 25.14 16.78 2.64
N ASP A 346 26.10 17.69 2.70
CA ASP A 346 26.02 18.90 3.50
C ASP A 346 25.14 19.98 2.83
N ASP A 347 25.00 21.13 3.48
CA ASP A 347 24.23 22.28 2.97
C ASP A 347 24.79 22.86 1.65
N ALA A 348 26.07 22.59 1.34
CA ALA A 348 26.72 22.96 0.09
C ALA A 348 26.55 21.90 -1.01
N GLY A 349 25.93 20.75 -0.71
CA GLY A 349 25.72 19.64 -1.63
C GLY A 349 26.93 18.71 -1.79
N ALA A 350 27.99 18.89 -1.00
CA ALA A 350 29.17 18.04 -0.99
C ALA A 350 28.91 16.76 -0.18
N ALA A 351 29.56 15.65 -0.56
CA ALA A 351 29.35 14.37 0.11
C ALA A 351 29.92 14.38 1.54
N CYS A 352 29.11 13.97 2.51
CA CYS A 352 29.54 13.87 3.90
C CYS A 352 30.52 12.69 4.12
N ALA A 353 31.48 12.87 5.01
CA ALA A 353 32.33 11.79 5.50
C ALA A 353 31.52 10.82 6.41
N SER A 354 31.97 9.57 6.50
CA SER A 354 31.36 8.60 7.41
C SER A 354 31.44 9.07 8.86
N GLY A 355 30.30 9.07 9.56
CA GLY A 355 30.22 9.50 10.95
C GLY A 355 30.16 11.02 11.16
N ALA A 356 30.06 11.82 10.10
CA ALA A 356 29.78 13.26 10.23
C ALA A 356 28.41 13.46 10.90
N ALA A 357 28.38 14.34 11.90
CA ALA A 357 27.20 14.65 12.71
C ALA A 357 26.32 15.70 12.05
#